data_AF-A0A1B6I7L6-F1
#
_entry.id   AF-A0A1B6I7L6-F1
#
_cell.length_a   1.000
_cell.length_b   1.000
_cell.length_c   1.000
_cell.angle_alpha   90.00
_cell.angle_beta   90.00
_cell.angle_gamma   90.00
#
_symmetry.space_group_name_H-M   'P 1'
#
loop_
_entity.id
_entity.type
_entity.pdbx_description
1 polymer ?
#
loop_
_entity_poly.entity_id
_entity_poly.type
_entity_poly.pdbx_seq_one_letter_code
_entity_poly.pdbx_strand_id
1 'polypeptide(L)'
;GGQHHKLGFVTGVVHRERVPAFERMLWRACRGNVYLRMTEIECFLEDPTTGNLIPKVVFIIFFQGEQLKIRVKKICEGFRATVYPCPDTPADRRDMAIGVMTRIEDLKIVLGQTQDHRLRVLTAAAKHIRNWFIKVGKIKAIYHTLNSFNLDVTQKCLIAEFWEPLSDENTIQQALRRGSEQSGSSIPPILNRMDTFEEPPTYNRTNKFTAAFQALIDAYGVANYREVNP
;
A
#
# COMPACT_ATOMS: atom_id res chain seq x y z
N GLY A 1 13.55 65.81 -11.62
CA GLY A 1 14.76 64.99 -11.79
C GLY A 1 14.55 63.66 -11.10
N GLY A 2 14.69 62.56 -11.86
CA GLY A 2 14.94 61.20 -11.37
C GLY A 2 13.87 60.52 -10.52
N GLN A 3 12.78 60.02 -11.13
CA GLN A 3 12.06 58.90 -10.51
C GLN A 3 13.01 57.69 -10.52
N HIS A 4 13.49 57.26 -9.36
CA HIS A 4 14.18 55.97 -9.22
C HIS A 4 13.20 54.85 -9.61
N HIS A 5 13.31 54.35 -10.84
CA HIS A 5 12.56 53.19 -11.27
C HIS A 5 13.07 51.96 -10.53
N LYS A 6 12.29 51.47 -9.55
CA LYS A 6 12.60 50.25 -8.80
C LYS A 6 12.48 49.04 -9.74
N LEU A 7 13.61 48.39 -10.03
CA LEU A 7 13.65 47.12 -10.78
C LEU A 7 13.01 46.02 -9.93
N GLY A 8 12.07 45.28 -10.51
CA GLY A 8 11.50 44.08 -9.91
C GLY A 8 12.22 42.84 -10.40
N PHE A 9 12.25 41.79 -9.59
CA PHE A 9 12.76 40.49 -10.00
C PHE A 9 11.87 39.35 -9.52
N VAL A 10 11.95 38.22 -10.22
CA VAL A 10 11.32 36.94 -9.86
C VAL A 10 12.37 35.85 -9.95
N THR A 11 12.45 35.02 -8.90
CA THR A 11 13.36 33.88 -8.81
C THR A 11 12.58 32.58 -8.73
N GLY A 12 13.08 31.53 -9.37
CA GLY A 12 12.43 30.23 -9.33
C GLY A 12 13.27 29.12 -9.91
N VAL A 13 12.65 27.96 -10.00
CA VAL A 13 13.26 26.72 -10.52
C VAL A 13 12.37 26.14 -11.61
N VAL A 14 12.99 25.73 -12.72
CA VAL A 14 12.31 25.10 -13.87
C VAL A 14 13.05 23.81 -14.28
N HIS A 15 12.33 22.89 -14.90
CA HIS A 15 12.93 21.67 -15.47
C HIS A 15 13.87 22.01 -16.62
N ARG A 16 15.05 21.37 -16.65
CA ARG A 16 16.08 21.61 -17.68
C ARG A 16 15.55 21.45 -19.10
N GLU A 17 14.75 20.42 -19.35
CA GLU A 17 14.16 20.13 -20.67
C GLU A 17 13.27 21.26 -21.21
N ARG A 18 12.64 22.03 -20.31
CA ARG A 18 11.70 23.09 -20.67
C ARG A 18 12.37 24.45 -20.85
N VAL A 19 13.66 24.57 -20.50
CA VAL A 19 14.41 25.84 -20.55
C VAL A 19 14.36 26.50 -21.94
N PRO A 20 14.62 25.81 -23.07
CA PRO A 20 14.63 26.46 -24.38
C PRO A 20 13.25 26.96 -24.82
N ALA A 21 12.18 26.31 -24.37
CA ALA A 21 10.81 26.76 -24.66
C ALA A 21 10.40 27.92 -23.75
N PHE A 22 10.82 27.89 -22.49
CA PHE A 22 10.57 28.93 -21.50
C PHE A 22 11.22 30.26 -21.89
N GLU A 23 12.50 30.25 -22.27
CA GLU A 23 13.23 31.45 -22.72
C GLU A 23 12.57 32.09 -23.96
N ARG A 24 12.25 31.28 -24.97
CA ARG A 24 11.58 31.77 -26.19
C ARG A 24 10.20 32.38 -25.89
N MET A 25 9.44 31.79 -24.98
CA MET A 25 8.13 32.32 -24.59
C MET A 25 8.27 33.66 -23.84
N LEU A 26 9.20 33.75 -22.88
CA LEU A 26 9.50 34.99 -22.15
C LEU A 26 9.88 36.11 -23.11
N TRP A 27 10.79 35.84 -24.05
CA TRP A 27 11.23 36.83 -25.03
C TRP A 27 10.06 37.36 -25.88
N ARG A 28 9.24 36.44 -26.42
CA ARG A 28 8.09 36.78 -27.28
C ARG A 28 7.00 37.55 -26.54
N ALA A 29 6.61 37.09 -25.35
CA ALA A 29 5.51 37.69 -24.58
C ALA A 29 5.88 39.05 -23.97
N CYS A 30 7.16 39.25 -23.64
CA CYS A 30 7.66 40.48 -23.04
C CYS A 30 8.36 41.41 -24.04
N ARG A 31 8.44 41.02 -25.33
CA ARG A 31 9.08 41.80 -26.42
C ARG A 31 10.52 42.21 -26.10
N GLY A 32 11.27 41.34 -25.44
CA GLY A 32 12.66 41.61 -25.02
C GLY A 32 12.85 42.55 -23.83
N ASN A 33 11.77 43.02 -23.18
CA ASN A 33 11.86 43.93 -22.03
C ASN A 33 12.15 43.22 -20.68
N VAL A 34 12.69 42.00 -20.71
CA VAL A 34 13.04 41.22 -19.52
C VAL A 34 14.45 40.70 -19.63
N TYR A 35 15.19 40.74 -18.53
CA TYR A 35 16.55 40.23 -18.45
C TYR A 35 16.56 38.92 -17.66
N LEU A 36 16.97 37.84 -18.31
CA LEU A 36 16.97 36.48 -17.75
C LEU A 36 18.41 36.03 -17.48
N ARG A 37 18.64 35.49 -16.28
CA ARG A 37 19.86 34.75 -15.92
C ARG A 37 19.47 33.39 -15.37
N MET A 38 20.25 32.37 -15.71
CA MET A 38 20.01 30.99 -15.33
C MET A 38 21.31 30.33 -14.89
N THR A 39 21.19 29.40 -13.95
CA THR A 39 22.28 28.55 -13.47
C THR A 39 21.74 27.14 -13.26
N GLU A 40 22.45 26.14 -13.77
CA GLU A 40 22.07 24.73 -13.62
C GLU A 40 22.32 24.26 -12.19
N ILE A 41 21.42 23.44 -11.65
CA ILE A 41 21.65 22.74 -10.39
C ILE A 41 22.36 21.44 -10.73
N GLU A 42 23.54 21.22 -10.16
CA GLU A 42 24.37 20.04 -10.43
C GLU A 42 23.70 18.73 -9.98
N CYS A 43 22.94 18.77 -8.88
CA CYS A 43 22.25 17.60 -8.36
C CYS A 43 20.85 17.42 -8.95
N PHE A 44 20.49 16.16 -9.20
CA PHE A 44 19.12 15.79 -9.55
C PHE A 44 18.25 15.86 -8.29
N LEU A 45 17.09 16.50 -8.43
CA LEU A 45 16.13 16.64 -7.33
C LEU A 45 14.95 15.72 -7.57
N GLU A 46 14.53 15.03 -6.52
CA GLU A 46 13.34 14.19 -6.54
C GLU A 46 12.09 15.07 -6.69
N ASP A 47 11.24 14.71 -7.64
CA ASP A 47 9.94 15.34 -7.80
C ASP A 47 8.95 14.78 -6.77
N PRO A 48 8.36 15.63 -5.89
CA PRO A 48 7.46 15.17 -4.83
C PRO A 48 6.20 14.45 -5.34
N THR A 49 5.84 14.61 -6.63
CA THR A 49 4.65 13.95 -7.19
C THR A 49 4.97 12.65 -7.92
N THR A 50 6.12 12.58 -8.60
CA THR A 50 6.48 11.44 -9.44
C THR A 50 7.56 10.53 -8.84
N GLY A 51 8.30 10.99 -7.82
CA GLY A 51 9.44 10.27 -7.23
C GLY A 51 10.66 10.16 -8.17
N ASN A 52 10.62 10.80 -9.33
CA ASN A 52 11.71 10.74 -10.30
C ASN A 52 12.79 11.77 -10.00
N LEU A 53 14.04 11.41 -10.28
CA LEU A 53 15.19 12.31 -10.23
C LEU A 53 15.23 13.18 -11.49
N ILE A 54 14.98 14.48 -11.35
CA ILE A 54 14.85 15.38 -12.50
C ILE A 54 15.87 16.52 -12.40
N PRO A 55 16.63 16.81 -13.49
CA PRO A 55 17.55 17.93 -13.50
C PRO A 55 16.77 19.25 -13.57
N LYS A 56 17.13 20.18 -12.70
CA LYS A 56 16.46 21.47 -12.55
C LYS A 56 17.46 22.62 -12.73
N VAL A 57 16.94 23.77 -13.16
CA VAL A 57 17.70 24.99 -13.42
C VAL A 57 17.09 26.11 -12.61
N VAL A 58 17.93 26.86 -11.89
CA VAL A 58 17.54 28.09 -11.19
C VAL A 58 17.53 29.23 -12.19
N PHE A 59 16.52 30.10 -12.11
CA PHE A 59 16.45 31.31 -12.91
C PHE A 59 16.16 32.54 -12.05
N ILE A 60 16.64 33.69 -12.53
CA ILE A 60 16.25 35.01 -12.06
C ILE A 60 15.87 35.87 -13.27
N ILE A 61 14.69 36.49 -13.20
CA ILE A 61 14.15 37.36 -14.25
C ILE A 61 13.98 38.76 -13.68
N PHE A 62 14.66 39.73 -14.28
CA PHE A 62 14.51 41.15 -13.97
C PHE A 62 13.56 41.82 -14.97
N PHE A 63 12.70 42.69 -14.47
CA PHE A 63 11.73 43.43 -15.26
C PHE A 63 11.41 44.79 -14.62
N GLN A 64 10.87 45.70 -15.40
CA GLN A 64 10.43 47.01 -14.94
C GLN A 64 8.92 47.17 -15.20
N GLY A 65 8.17 47.44 -14.13
CA GLY A 65 6.71 47.65 -14.18
C GLY A 65 5.85 46.43 -13.82
N GLU A 66 4.70 46.69 -13.21
CA GLU A 66 3.81 45.66 -12.65
C GLU A 66 3.14 44.79 -13.74
N GLN A 67 2.89 45.35 -14.92
CA GLN A 67 2.29 44.61 -16.04
C GLN A 67 3.19 43.46 -16.53
N LEU A 68 4.51 43.68 -16.56
CA LEU A 68 5.47 42.62 -16.92
C LEU A 68 5.56 41.56 -15.83
N LYS A 69 5.49 41.95 -14.55
CA LYS A 69 5.47 41.02 -13.42
C LYS A 69 4.33 40.01 -13.52
N ILE A 70 3.12 40.48 -13.80
CA ILE A 70 1.94 39.61 -13.95
C ILE A 70 2.11 38.65 -15.13
N ARG A 71 2.65 39.13 -16.26
CA ARG A 71 2.92 38.29 -17.44
C ARG A 71 3.98 37.22 -17.14
N VAL A 72 5.10 37.60 -16.52
CA VAL A 72 6.18 36.68 -16.16
C VAL A 72 5.66 35.60 -15.21
N LYS A 73 4.88 35.95 -14.18
CA LYS A 73 4.28 34.97 -13.25
C LYS A 73 3.37 33.98 -13.98
N LYS A 74 2.50 34.45 -14.88
CA LYS A 74 1.63 33.58 -15.70
C LYS A 74 2.43 32.62 -16.58
N ILE A 75 3.56 33.06 -17.13
CA ILE A 75 4.46 32.20 -17.91
C ILE A 75 5.12 31.16 -16.98
N CYS A 76 5.61 31.56 -15.81
CA CYS A 76 6.16 30.62 -14.82
C CYS A 76 5.13 29.54 -14.44
N GLU A 77 3.89 29.92 -14.16
CA GLU A 77 2.79 29.00 -13.86
C GLU A 77 2.51 28.04 -15.04
N GLY A 78 2.45 28.57 -16.27
CA GLY A 78 2.20 27.77 -17.48
C GLY A 78 3.28 26.72 -17.76
N PHE A 79 4.54 27.01 -17.43
CA PHE A 79 5.65 26.06 -17.56
C PHE A 79 5.84 25.14 -16.35
N ARG A 80 4.98 25.26 -15.33
CA ARG A 80 5.08 24.59 -14.03
C ARG A 80 6.41 24.89 -13.32
N ALA A 81 6.92 26.11 -13.46
CA ALA A 81 8.07 26.58 -12.71
C ALA A 81 7.66 26.94 -11.28
N THR A 82 8.47 26.55 -10.30
CA THR A 82 8.24 26.89 -8.89
C THR A 82 8.92 28.21 -8.58
N VAL A 83 8.13 29.23 -8.22
CA VAL A 83 8.63 30.57 -7.89
C VAL A 83 8.81 30.69 -6.39
N TYR A 84 9.97 31.19 -5.95
CA TYR A 84 10.29 31.40 -4.54
C TYR A 84 10.37 32.90 -4.21
N PRO A 85 9.84 33.34 -3.06
CA PRO A 85 10.06 34.70 -2.58
C PRO A 85 11.54 34.86 -2.19
N CYS A 86 12.19 35.90 -2.73
CA CYS A 86 13.59 36.19 -2.45
C CYS A 86 13.71 37.65 -1.99
N PRO A 87 14.23 37.93 -0.77
CA PRO A 87 14.38 39.28 -0.26
C PRO A 87 15.31 40.17 -1.10
N ASP A 88 14.99 41.47 -1.13
CA ASP A 88 15.76 42.49 -1.86
C ASP A 88 17.15 42.70 -1.23
N THR A 89 17.25 42.69 0.11
CA THR A 89 18.49 43.03 0.83
C THR A 89 19.40 41.82 1.06
N PRO A 90 20.74 41.98 1.02
CA PRO A 90 21.67 40.90 1.34
C PRO A 90 21.63 40.40 2.79
N ALA A 91 21.13 41.21 3.74
CA ALA A 91 20.98 40.83 5.14
C ALA A 91 19.77 39.89 5.29
N ASP A 92 18.60 40.32 4.81
CA ASP A 92 17.37 39.51 4.88
C ASP A 92 17.50 38.17 4.14
N ARG A 93 18.27 38.13 3.04
CA ARG A 93 18.58 36.87 2.34
C ARG A 93 19.40 35.90 3.19
N ARG A 94 20.36 36.41 3.98
CA ARG A 94 21.15 35.58 4.90
C ARG A 94 20.28 35.05 6.03
N ASP A 95 19.43 35.89 6.61
CA ASP A 95 18.53 35.49 7.70
C ASP A 95 17.51 34.44 7.21
N MET A 96 16.95 34.63 6.02
CA MET A 96 16.06 33.64 5.40
C MET A 96 16.79 32.31 5.12
N ALA A 97 18.04 32.35 4.64
CA ALA A 97 18.82 31.15 4.39
C ALA A 97 19.07 30.35 5.69
N ILE A 98 19.46 31.05 6.77
CA ILE A 98 19.65 30.44 8.09
C ILE A 98 18.33 29.82 8.58
N GLY A 99 17.22 30.55 8.51
CA GLY A 99 15.91 30.04 8.92
C GLY A 99 15.45 28.82 8.11
N VAL A 100 15.73 28.79 6.80
CA VAL A 100 15.45 27.61 5.96
C VAL A 100 16.35 26.43 6.33
N MET A 101 17.64 26.66 6.60
CA MET A 101 18.56 25.60 7.03
C MET A 101 18.13 24.96 8.35
N THR A 102 17.80 25.75 9.36
CA THR A 102 17.31 25.23 10.65
C THR A 102 16.03 24.41 10.48
N ARG A 103 15.08 24.90 9.66
CA ARG A 103 13.84 24.15 9.38
C ARG A 103 14.12 22.84 8.63
N ILE A 104 15.11 22.81 7.74
CA ILE A 104 15.52 21.58 7.06
C ILE A 104 16.09 20.57 8.07
N GLU A 105 16.90 21.02 9.03
CA GLU A 105 17.44 20.17 10.09
C GLU A 105 16.33 19.60 10.98
N ASP A 106 15.39 20.44 11.43
CA ASP A 106 14.23 20.00 12.22
C ASP A 106 13.40 18.94 11.46
N LEU A 107 13.13 19.19 10.17
CA LEU A 107 12.38 18.25 9.33
C LEU A 107 13.13 16.92 9.16
N LYS A 108 14.46 16.94 9.05
CA LYS A 108 15.27 15.71 8.97
C LYS A 108 15.17 14.89 10.26
N ILE A 109 15.18 15.55 11.42
CA ILE A 109 15.02 14.88 12.72
C ILE A 109 13.66 14.21 12.81
N VAL A 110 12.58 14.94 12.47
CA VAL A 110 11.21 14.42 12.48
C VAL A 110 11.05 13.25 11.50
N LEU A 111 11.63 13.35 10.30
CA LEU A 111 11.59 12.29 9.30
C LEU A 111 12.29 11.03 9.81
N GLY A 112 13.48 11.16 10.41
CA GLY A 112 14.21 10.05 11.02
C GLY A 112 13.42 9.37 12.13
N GLN A 113 12.89 10.15 13.08
CA GLN A 113 12.07 9.62 14.18
C GLN A 113 10.81 8.91 13.69
N THR A 114 10.16 9.45 12.65
CA THR A 114 8.96 8.86 12.04
C THR A 114 9.29 7.54 11.34
N GLN A 115 10.41 7.49 10.63
CA GLN A 115 10.90 6.28 9.97
C GLN A 115 11.24 5.19 11.01
N ASP A 116 11.91 5.55 12.10
CA ASP A 116 12.24 4.62 13.18
C ASP A 116 10.98 4.11 13.88
N HIS A 117 10.02 4.99 14.16
CA HIS A 117 8.74 4.59 14.73
C HIS A 117 7.99 3.62 13.81
N ARG A 118 7.92 3.94 12.51
CA ARG A 118 7.33 3.06 11.49
C ARG A 118 8.01 1.69 11.48
N LEU A 119 9.34 1.64 11.50
CA LEU A 119 10.09 0.39 11.51
C LEU A 119 9.81 -0.44 12.77
N ARG A 120 9.76 0.21 13.95
CA ARG A 120 9.42 -0.47 15.22
C ARG A 120 8.04 -1.11 15.17
N VAL A 121 7.02 -0.36 14.72
CA VAL A 121 5.64 -0.86 14.61
C VAL A 121 5.56 -2.01 13.61
N LEU A 122 6.15 -1.84 12.42
CA LEU A 122 6.15 -2.89 11.39
C LEU A 122 6.88 -4.16 11.87
N THR A 123 7.99 -4.02 12.57
CA THR A 123 8.74 -5.16 13.11
C THR A 123 7.93 -5.89 14.20
N ALA A 124 7.24 -5.15 15.06
CA ALA A 124 6.36 -5.75 16.07
C ALA A 124 5.17 -6.48 15.41
N ALA A 125 4.52 -5.86 14.43
CA ALA A 125 3.41 -6.47 13.70
C ALA A 125 3.84 -7.70 12.89
N ALA A 126 5.00 -7.66 12.24
CA ALA A 126 5.54 -8.75 11.42
C ALA A 126 5.74 -10.04 12.23
N LYS A 127 6.04 -9.96 13.53
CA LYS A 127 6.15 -11.14 14.40
C LYS A 127 4.84 -11.90 14.56
N HIS A 128 3.70 -11.20 14.48
CA HIS A 128 2.39 -11.77 14.77
C HIS A 128 1.51 -11.98 13.54
N ILE A 129 1.82 -11.33 12.41
CA ILE A 129 0.99 -11.33 11.21
C ILE A 129 0.67 -12.75 10.71
N ARG A 130 1.65 -13.66 10.70
CA ARG A 130 1.44 -15.06 10.29
C ARG A 130 0.44 -15.78 11.19
N ASN A 131 0.55 -15.57 12.50
CA ASN A 131 -0.38 -16.17 13.47
C ASN A 131 -1.78 -15.58 13.33
N TRP A 132 -1.90 -14.28 13.08
CA TRP A 132 -3.19 -13.64 12.82
C TRP A 132 -3.85 -14.18 11.55
N PHE A 133 -3.11 -14.35 10.46
CA PHE A 133 -3.63 -14.97 9.24
C PHE A 133 -4.15 -16.38 9.48
N ILE A 134 -3.40 -17.21 10.23
CA ILE A 134 -3.84 -18.58 10.55
C ILE A 134 -5.11 -18.55 11.42
N LYS A 135 -5.16 -17.68 12.45
CA LYS A 135 -6.34 -17.56 13.32
C LYS A 135 -7.58 -17.12 12.54
N VAL A 136 -7.47 -16.07 11.74
CA VAL A 136 -8.58 -15.56 10.92
C VAL A 136 -9.00 -16.60 9.87
N GLY A 137 -8.04 -17.27 9.22
CA GLY A 137 -8.32 -18.34 8.27
C GLY A 137 -9.08 -19.51 8.91
N LYS A 138 -8.66 -19.97 10.09
CA LYS A 138 -9.34 -21.02 10.85
C LYS A 138 -10.76 -20.60 11.26
N ILE A 139 -10.92 -19.40 11.81
CA ILE A 139 -12.24 -18.89 12.24
C ILE A 139 -13.18 -18.78 11.03
N LYS A 140 -12.69 -18.25 9.90
CA LYS A 140 -13.46 -18.15 8.66
C LYS A 140 -13.89 -19.53 8.15
N ALA A 141 -12.99 -20.52 8.17
CA ALA A 141 -13.31 -21.88 7.76
C ALA A 141 -14.39 -22.51 8.67
N ILE A 142 -14.28 -22.32 9.99
CA ILE A 142 -15.29 -22.79 10.96
C ILE A 142 -16.65 -22.19 10.64
N TYR A 143 -16.75 -20.86 10.49
CA TYR A 143 -18.03 -20.22 10.15
C TYR A 143 -18.57 -20.65 8.78
N HIS A 144 -17.68 -20.87 7.80
CA HIS A 144 -18.10 -21.37 6.50
C HIS A 144 -18.70 -22.79 6.59
N THR A 145 -18.11 -23.67 7.38
CA THR A 145 -18.66 -25.01 7.64
C THR A 145 -19.97 -24.92 8.43
N LEU A 146 -20.05 -24.10 9.48
CA LEU A 146 -21.27 -23.92 10.26
C LEU A 146 -22.43 -23.37 9.43
N ASN A 147 -22.16 -22.56 8.39
CA ASN A 147 -23.18 -22.09 7.46
C ASN A 147 -23.79 -23.20 6.60
N SER A 148 -23.15 -24.37 6.52
CA SER A 148 -23.69 -25.54 5.83
C SER A 148 -24.56 -26.41 6.75
N PHE A 149 -24.66 -26.07 8.05
CA PHE A 149 -25.44 -26.84 9.02
C PHE A 149 -26.87 -26.30 9.09
N ASN A 150 -27.81 -27.19 9.36
CA ASN A 150 -29.19 -26.82 9.59
C ASN A 150 -29.39 -26.39 11.05
N LEU A 151 -30.22 -25.38 11.28
CA LEU A 151 -30.47 -24.83 12.62
C LEU A 151 -31.82 -25.31 13.13
N ASP A 152 -31.82 -26.08 14.22
CA ASP A 152 -33.04 -26.42 14.94
C ASP A 152 -33.37 -25.32 15.94
N VAL A 153 -34.39 -24.51 15.60
CA VAL A 153 -34.85 -23.37 16.41
C VAL A 153 -35.42 -23.82 17.76
N THR A 154 -35.90 -25.07 17.87
CA THR A 154 -36.56 -25.57 19.09
C THR A 154 -35.56 -25.95 20.18
N GLN A 155 -34.50 -26.66 19.83
CA GLN A 155 -33.44 -27.06 20.76
C GLN A 155 -32.24 -26.10 20.77
N LYS A 156 -32.20 -25.11 19.86
CA LYS A 156 -31.03 -24.23 19.62
C LYS A 156 -29.77 -25.04 19.32
N CYS A 157 -29.92 -26.14 18.59
CA CYS A 157 -28.85 -27.04 18.18
C CYS A 157 -28.59 -26.90 16.67
N LEU A 158 -27.36 -27.18 16.26
CA LEU A 158 -27.01 -27.32 14.85
C LEU A 158 -27.00 -28.79 14.47
N ILE A 159 -27.62 -29.12 13.35
CA ILE A 159 -27.69 -30.46 12.78
C ILE A 159 -26.87 -30.46 11.50
N ALA A 160 -25.98 -31.45 11.38
CA ALA A 160 -25.11 -31.62 10.23
C ALA A 160 -25.08 -33.08 9.83
N GLU A 161 -25.09 -33.32 8.52
CA GLU A 161 -24.88 -34.63 7.92
C GLU A 161 -23.50 -34.61 7.25
N PHE A 162 -22.70 -35.65 7.46
CA PHE A 162 -21.37 -35.75 6.89
C PHE A 162 -20.96 -37.20 6.68
N TRP A 163 -20.06 -37.40 5.71
CA TRP A 163 -19.44 -38.69 5.45
C TRP A 163 -18.23 -38.89 6.36
N GLU A 164 -18.13 -40.05 7.01
CA GLU A 164 -16.98 -40.44 7.82
C GLU A 164 -16.49 -41.86 7.51
N PRO A 165 -15.18 -42.12 7.61
CA PRO A 165 -14.67 -43.48 7.54
C PRO A 165 -14.99 -44.23 8.84
N LEU A 166 -15.58 -45.42 8.71
CA LEU A 166 -15.97 -46.28 9.85
C LEU A 166 -14.81 -46.61 10.81
N SER A 167 -13.57 -46.59 10.32
CA SER A 167 -12.38 -46.83 11.14
C SER A 167 -12.07 -45.71 12.14
N ASP A 168 -12.50 -44.47 11.85
CA ASP A 168 -12.13 -43.28 12.64
C ASP A 168 -13.30 -42.73 13.49
N GLU A 169 -14.43 -43.44 13.54
CA GLU A 169 -15.63 -43.08 14.33
C GLU A 169 -15.28 -42.79 15.80
N ASN A 170 -14.47 -43.64 16.42
CA ASN A 170 -14.01 -43.45 17.80
C ASN A 170 -13.20 -42.16 17.99
N THR A 171 -12.39 -41.78 16.99
CA THR A 171 -11.58 -40.56 17.06
C THR A 171 -12.46 -39.32 16.97
N ILE A 172 -13.49 -39.35 16.11
CA ILE A 172 -14.46 -38.27 15.95
C ILE A 172 -15.30 -38.10 17.23
N GLN A 173 -15.83 -39.20 17.79
CA GLN A 173 -16.57 -39.16 19.05
C GLN A 173 -15.74 -38.59 20.21
N GLN A 174 -14.45 -38.96 20.31
CA GLN A 174 -13.56 -38.39 21.32
C GLN A 174 -13.30 -36.90 21.09
N ALA A 175 -13.13 -36.46 19.85
CA ALA A 175 -12.95 -35.05 19.52
C ALA A 175 -14.17 -34.22 19.90
N LEU A 176 -15.38 -34.73 19.62
CA LEU A 176 -16.65 -34.11 20.00
C LEU A 176 -16.79 -33.99 21.53
N ARG A 177 -16.49 -35.06 22.28
CA ARG A 177 -16.51 -35.04 23.76
C ARG A 177 -15.56 -33.99 24.33
N ARG A 178 -14.32 -33.94 23.85
CA ARG A 178 -13.33 -32.92 24.26
C ARG A 178 -13.82 -31.50 23.95
N GLY A 179 -14.45 -31.30 22.80
CA GLY A 179 -15.05 -30.01 22.43
C GLY A 179 -16.18 -29.60 23.38
N SER A 180 -17.04 -30.55 23.74
CA SER A 180 -18.13 -30.34 24.72
C SER A 180 -17.58 -29.96 26.09
N GLU A 181 -16.58 -30.69 26.60
CA GLU A 181 -15.92 -30.43 27.89
C GLU A 181 -15.27 -29.04 27.92
N GLN A 182 -14.56 -28.65 26.86
CA GLN A 182 -13.94 -27.33 26.76
C GLN A 182 -14.97 -26.19 26.68
N SER A 183 -16.11 -26.43 26.04
CA SER A 183 -17.19 -25.43 25.94
C SER A 183 -17.98 -25.26 27.23
N GLY A 184 -17.92 -26.23 28.16
CA GLY A 184 -18.76 -26.26 29.37
C GLY A 184 -20.24 -26.52 29.09
N SER A 185 -20.60 -26.99 27.90
CA SER A 185 -21.98 -27.31 27.53
C SER A 185 -22.49 -28.51 28.32
N SER A 186 -23.73 -28.43 28.81
CA SER A 186 -24.45 -29.54 29.45
C SER A 186 -25.05 -30.53 28.44
N ILE A 187 -25.13 -30.15 27.17
CA ILE A 187 -25.70 -30.98 26.10
C ILE A 187 -24.56 -31.79 25.47
N PRO A 188 -24.57 -33.13 25.58
CA PRO A 188 -23.57 -33.96 24.94
C PRO A 188 -23.77 -33.95 23.42
N PRO A 189 -22.68 -33.95 22.62
CA PRO A 189 -22.79 -34.10 21.18
C PRO A 189 -23.30 -35.51 20.85
N ILE A 190 -24.30 -35.58 19.97
CA ILE A 190 -24.90 -36.83 19.51
C ILE A 190 -24.38 -37.11 18.11
N LEU A 191 -23.77 -38.28 17.92
CA LEU A 191 -23.42 -38.81 16.61
C LEU A 191 -24.36 -39.97 16.31
N ASN A 192 -25.19 -39.83 15.27
CA ASN A 192 -26.12 -40.87 14.87
C ASN A 192 -25.73 -41.40 13.49
N ARG A 193 -25.70 -42.72 13.34
CA ARG A 193 -25.46 -43.36 12.05
C ARG A 193 -26.76 -43.41 11.27
N MET A 194 -26.72 -42.95 10.03
CA MET A 194 -27.87 -42.95 9.12
C MET A 194 -27.64 -43.93 7.98
N ASP A 195 -28.70 -44.62 7.59
CA ASP A 195 -28.72 -45.39 6.35
C ASP A 195 -29.20 -44.47 5.21
N THR A 196 -28.44 -44.43 4.13
CA THR A 196 -28.74 -43.61 2.95
C THR A 196 -28.50 -44.41 1.67
N PHE A 197 -29.19 -44.01 0.60
CA PHE A 197 -28.99 -44.54 -0.75
C PHE A 197 -28.03 -43.68 -1.58
N GLU A 198 -27.52 -42.58 -1.03
CA GLU A 198 -26.52 -41.75 -1.69
C GLU A 198 -25.18 -42.48 -1.82
N GLU A 199 -24.47 -42.23 -2.91
CA GLU A 199 -23.15 -42.81 -3.14
C GLU A 199 -22.12 -42.15 -2.21
N PRO A 200 -21.49 -42.92 -1.29
CA PRO A 200 -20.47 -42.37 -0.40
C PRO A 200 -19.19 -42.01 -1.18
N PRO A 201 -18.44 -41.01 -0.72
CA PRO A 201 -17.18 -40.62 -1.35
C PRO A 201 -16.10 -41.68 -1.18
N THR A 202 -15.23 -41.79 -2.19
CA THR A 202 -14.04 -42.65 -2.15
C THR A 202 -12.93 -41.98 -1.33
N TYR A 203 -12.36 -42.72 -0.36
CA TYR A 203 -11.26 -42.24 0.48
C TYR A 203 -10.11 -43.25 0.49
N ASN A 204 -8.97 -42.87 -0.08
CA ASN A 204 -7.74 -43.66 -0.09
C ASN A 204 -6.75 -43.12 0.96
N ARG A 205 -6.32 -43.97 1.90
CA ARG A 205 -5.31 -43.58 2.91
C ARG A 205 -3.92 -43.50 2.27
N THR A 206 -3.46 -42.29 2.01
CA THR A 206 -2.12 -42.03 1.46
C THR A 206 -1.10 -41.70 2.56
N ASN A 207 0.17 -42.04 2.33
CA ASN A 207 1.30 -41.58 3.12
C ASN A 207 2.22 -40.67 2.28
N LYS A 208 3.34 -40.19 2.84
CA LYS A 208 4.28 -39.30 2.14
C LYS A 208 4.78 -39.88 0.80
N PHE A 209 4.90 -41.20 0.68
CA PHE A 209 5.34 -41.87 -0.53
C PHE A 209 4.17 -42.10 -1.50
N THR A 210 3.05 -42.66 -1.03
CA THR A 210 1.93 -43.04 -1.90
C THR A 210 1.08 -41.87 -2.37
N ALA A 211 1.13 -40.70 -1.72
CA ALA A 211 0.35 -39.52 -2.10
C ALA A 211 0.65 -39.02 -3.53
N ALA A 212 1.90 -39.10 -3.98
CA ALA A 212 2.27 -38.67 -5.33
C ALA A 212 1.69 -39.62 -6.40
N PHE A 213 1.69 -40.92 -6.13
CA PHE A 213 1.11 -41.92 -7.03
C PHE A 213 -0.42 -41.80 -7.06
N GLN A 214 -1.05 -41.60 -5.91
CA GLN A 214 -2.50 -41.36 -5.86
C GLN A 214 -2.88 -40.11 -6.65
N ALA A 215 -2.13 -39.02 -6.51
CA ALA A 215 -2.40 -37.79 -7.27
C ALA A 215 -2.28 -38.00 -8.79
N LEU A 216 -1.39 -38.88 -9.25
CA LEU A 216 -1.27 -39.23 -10.66
C LEU A 216 -2.49 -40.03 -11.14
N ILE A 217 -2.99 -40.96 -10.32
CA ILE A 217 -4.18 -41.77 -10.61
C ILE A 217 -5.44 -40.88 -10.62
N ASP A 218 -5.62 -40.06 -9.59
CA ASP A 218 -6.76 -39.15 -9.43
C ASP A 218 -6.86 -38.10 -10.55
N ALA A 219 -5.73 -37.78 -11.22
CA ALA A 219 -5.72 -36.87 -12.36
C ALA A 219 -6.43 -37.44 -13.61
N TYR A 220 -6.49 -38.78 -13.74
CA TYR A 220 -7.27 -39.44 -14.80
C TYR A 220 -8.75 -39.57 -14.40
N GLY A 221 -9.02 -39.78 -13.12
CA GLY A 221 -10.37 -39.87 -12.58
C GLY A 221 -10.36 -40.42 -11.15
N VAL A 222 -11.40 -40.10 -10.39
CA VAL A 222 -11.60 -40.65 -9.05
C VAL A 222 -12.33 -41.99 -9.16
N ALA A 223 -11.79 -43.02 -8.52
CA ALA A 223 -12.38 -44.36 -8.52
C ALA A 223 -13.74 -44.39 -7.80
N ASN A 224 -14.61 -45.31 -8.20
CA ASN A 224 -15.91 -45.49 -7.57
C ASN A 224 -15.79 -46.08 -6.15
N TYR A 225 -16.84 -45.93 -5.36
CA TYR A 225 -16.84 -46.44 -3.98
C TYR A 225 -16.60 -47.95 -3.94
N ARG A 226 -15.58 -48.37 -3.18
CA ARG A 226 -15.10 -49.76 -3.04
C ARG A 226 -14.55 -50.40 -4.32
N GLU A 227 -14.23 -49.61 -5.34
CA GLU A 227 -13.44 -50.06 -6.47
C GLU A 227 -11.98 -50.31 -6.06
N VAL A 228 -11.29 -51.21 -6.77
CA VAL A 228 -9.87 -51.49 -6.53
C VAL A 228 -9.06 -50.27 -6.97
N ASN A 229 -8.24 -49.73 -6.06
CA ASN A 229 -7.33 -48.63 -6.39
C ASN A 229 -6.20 -49.12 -7.33
N PRO A 230 -6.06 -48.55 -8.53
CA PRO A 230 -5.06 -48.96 -9.52
C PRO A 230 -3.59 -48.80 -9.07
#